data_AF-E4U0W2-F1
#
_entry.id   AF-E4U0W2-F1
#
_cell.length_a   1.000
_cell.length_b   1.000
_cell.length_c   1.000
_cell.angle_alpha   90.00
_cell.angle_beta   90.00
_cell.angle_gamma   90.00
#
_symmetry.space_group_name_H-M   'P 1'
#
loop_
_entity.id
_entity.type
_entity.pdbx_description
1 polymer ?
#
loop_
_entity_poly.entity_id
_entity_poly.type
_entity_poly.pdbx_seq_one_letter_code
_entity_poly.pdbx_strand_id
1 'polypeptide(L)'
;MSQVIHSDIDLCIDEERKEIIINPKGERFYFVGCEEQHKIFRDAILRYNSTEESYKIEGEQTLYTEHKGRGFDYEKLLCLHPIELIKRKSFFGIVWYNVSGILNREVRSVYLCLHKEYRIHVRSGIISKTIKER
;
A
#
# COMPACT_ATOMS: atom_id res chain seq x y z
N MET A 1 -6.02 24.96 -13.23
CA MET A 1 -6.18 24.03 -14.37
C MET A 1 -5.43 22.74 -14.01
N SER A 2 -6.02 21.56 -14.26
CA SER A 2 -5.37 20.28 -13.94
C SER A 2 -4.66 19.71 -15.17
N GLN A 3 -3.39 19.32 -15.01
CA GLN A 3 -2.56 18.73 -16.06
C GLN A 3 -1.95 17.40 -15.58
N VAL A 4 -1.91 16.41 -16.47
CA VAL A 4 -1.17 15.16 -16.25
C VAL A 4 0.33 15.44 -16.41
N ILE A 5 1.12 15.13 -15.38
CA ILE A 5 2.59 15.24 -15.43
C ILE A 5 3.19 13.88 -15.78
N HIS A 6 2.70 12.82 -15.13
CA HIS A 6 3.12 11.45 -15.39
C HIS A 6 1.89 10.53 -15.43
N SER A 7 1.98 9.49 -16.26
CA SER A 7 0.97 8.46 -16.38
C SER A 7 1.64 7.11 -16.62
N ASP A 8 0.95 6.04 -16.25
CA ASP A 8 1.45 4.67 -16.44
C ASP A 8 2.76 4.41 -15.69
N ILE A 9 2.84 4.91 -14.46
CA ILE A 9 4.03 4.83 -13.60
C ILE A 9 3.72 4.08 -12.30
N ASP A 10 4.74 3.50 -11.70
CA ASP A 10 4.67 3.06 -10.31
C ASP A 10 5.38 4.11 -9.44
N LEU A 11 4.73 4.57 -8.38
CA LEU A 11 5.29 5.59 -7.49
C LEU A 11 5.10 5.23 -6.02
N CYS A 12 6.06 5.64 -5.18
CA CYS A 12 6.02 5.48 -3.74
C CYS A 12 5.97 6.86 -3.07
N ILE A 13 5.14 7.00 -2.04
CA ILE A 13 5.03 8.22 -1.25
C ILE A 13 5.71 8.00 0.10
N ASP A 14 6.73 8.81 0.38
CA ASP A 14 7.38 8.90 1.69
C ASP A 14 6.93 10.19 2.38
N GLU A 15 5.95 10.06 3.28
CA GLU A 15 5.40 11.18 4.05
C GLU A 15 6.41 11.83 4.99
N GLU A 16 7.28 11.01 5.58
CA GLU A 16 8.23 11.46 6.60
C GLU A 16 9.29 12.37 5.96
N ARG A 17 9.75 11.99 4.77
CA ARG A 17 10.74 12.76 4.00
C ARG A 17 10.14 13.78 3.05
N LYS A 18 8.81 13.76 2.91
CA LYS A 18 8.06 14.52 1.89
C LYS A 18 8.63 14.28 0.50
N GLU A 19 8.72 13.02 0.12
CA GLU A 19 9.25 12.59 -1.19
C GLU A 19 8.24 11.73 -1.95
N ILE A 20 8.13 11.98 -3.25
CA ILE A 20 7.43 11.10 -4.20
C ILE A 20 8.49 10.50 -5.10
N ILE A 21 8.66 9.18 -5.01
CA ILE A 21 9.67 8.44 -5.77
C ILE A 21 8.95 7.71 -6.90
N ILE A 22 9.26 8.04 -8.14
CA ILE A 22 8.70 7.41 -9.33
C ILE A 22 9.73 6.41 -9.88
N ASN A 23 9.33 5.16 -10.02
CA ASN A 23 10.10 4.10 -10.67
C ASN A 23 9.62 3.92 -12.13
N PRO A 24 10.46 3.34 -13.00
CA PRO A 24 9.98 2.76 -14.25
C PRO A 24 8.88 1.73 -13.98
N LYS A 25 7.91 1.63 -14.87
CA LYS A 25 6.80 0.68 -14.73
C LYS A 25 7.30 -0.76 -14.57
N GLY A 26 6.77 -1.47 -13.57
CA GLY A 26 7.14 -2.84 -13.26
C GLY A 26 8.39 -2.98 -12.38
N GLU A 27 9.12 -1.89 -12.11
CA GLU A 27 10.27 -1.93 -11.21
C GLU A 27 9.87 -1.85 -9.75
N ARG A 28 10.34 -2.83 -8.98
CA ARG A 28 10.01 -2.94 -7.55
C ARG A 28 10.69 -1.88 -6.71
N PHE A 29 9.99 -1.44 -5.67
CA PHE A 29 10.55 -0.62 -4.60
C PHE A 29 11.19 -1.54 -3.53
N TYR A 30 12.43 -1.98 -3.78
CA TYR A 30 13.14 -2.95 -2.91
C TYR A 30 13.42 -2.45 -1.48
N PHE A 31 13.24 -1.17 -1.21
CA PHE A 31 13.42 -0.57 0.12
C PHE A 31 12.12 -0.52 0.93
N VAL A 32 10.98 -0.91 0.34
CA VAL A 32 9.66 -0.86 0.98
C VAL A 32 9.33 -2.24 1.52
N GLY A 33 9.07 -2.34 2.81
CA GLY A 33 8.63 -3.58 3.47
C GLY A 33 7.26 -4.07 2.98
N CYS A 34 6.85 -5.26 3.41
CA CYS A 34 5.52 -5.81 3.06
C CYS A 34 4.40 -4.99 3.70
N GLU A 35 4.60 -4.58 4.94
CA GLU A 35 3.70 -3.75 5.75
C GLU A 35 3.56 -2.31 5.21
N GLU A 36 4.54 -1.86 4.41
CA GLU A 36 4.58 -0.52 3.83
C GLU A 36 4.12 -0.46 2.37
N GLN A 37 3.63 -1.56 1.80
CA GLN A 37 3.16 -1.59 0.40
C GLN A 37 2.01 -0.62 0.14
N HIS A 38 1.27 -0.23 1.18
CA HIS A 38 0.25 0.82 1.13
C HIS A 38 0.79 2.22 0.78
N LYS A 39 2.12 2.40 0.69
CA LYS A 39 2.76 3.64 0.23
C LYS A 39 2.98 3.67 -1.29
N ILE A 40 2.84 2.51 -1.95
CA ILE A 40 3.08 2.35 -3.38
C ILE A 40 1.74 2.47 -4.12
N PHE A 41 1.73 3.28 -5.16
CA PHE A 41 0.67 3.39 -6.15
C PHE A 41 1.18 2.82 -7.46
N ARG A 42 0.53 1.75 -7.93
CA ARG A 42 0.79 1.11 -9.23
C ARG A 42 -0.15 1.63 -10.29
N ASP A 43 0.26 1.55 -11.55
CA ASP A 43 -0.51 2.03 -12.71
C ASP A 43 -1.03 3.47 -12.47
N ALA A 44 -0.19 4.29 -11.85
CA ALA A 44 -0.58 5.55 -11.28
C ALA A 44 -0.55 6.68 -12.32
N ILE A 45 -1.38 7.69 -12.06
CA ILE A 45 -1.43 8.96 -12.77
C ILE A 45 -1.16 10.07 -11.77
N LEU A 46 -0.11 10.86 -12.01
CA LEU A 46 0.18 12.07 -11.27
C LEU A 46 -0.32 13.29 -12.04
N ARG A 47 -1.21 14.05 -11.41
CA ARG A 47 -1.74 15.32 -11.92
C ARG A 47 -1.31 16.47 -11.02
N TYR A 48 -1.05 17.62 -11.63
CA TYR A 48 -0.88 18.87 -10.92
C TYR A 48 -2.07 19.79 -11.18
N ASN A 49 -2.60 20.39 -10.12
CA ASN A 49 -3.62 21.42 -10.20
C ASN A 49 -2.99 22.77 -9.88
N SER A 50 -2.86 23.62 -10.90
CA SER A 50 -2.28 24.96 -10.73
C SER A 50 -3.14 25.92 -9.92
N THR A 51 -4.45 25.65 -9.81
CA THR A 51 -5.38 26.51 -9.06
C THR A 51 -5.27 26.28 -7.56
N GLU A 52 -5.03 25.04 -7.16
CA GLU A 52 -4.93 24.61 -5.76
C GLU A 52 -3.47 24.43 -5.31
N GLU A 53 -2.51 24.66 -6.22
CA GLU A 53 -1.09 24.32 -6.06
C GLU A 53 -0.90 22.92 -5.44
N SER A 54 -1.63 21.93 -5.95
CA SER A 54 -1.70 20.57 -5.38
C SER A 54 -1.34 19.49 -6.39
N TYR A 55 -0.80 18.39 -5.89
CA TYR A 55 -0.68 17.14 -6.61
C TYR A 55 -1.84 16.22 -6.27
N LYS A 56 -2.36 15.55 -7.29
CA LYS A 56 -3.29 14.43 -7.17
C LYS A 56 -2.64 13.19 -7.78
N ILE A 57 -2.49 12.16 -6.97
CA ILE A 57 -2.03 10.84 -7.36
C ILE A 57 -3.25 9.92 -7.34
N GLU A 58 -3.49 9.22 -8.44
CA GLU A 58 -4.51 8.17 -8.52
C GLU A 58 -3.86 6.89 -9.02
N GLY A 59 -4.09 5.77 -8.36
CA GLY A 59 -3.49 4.48 -8.74
C GLY A 59 -3.99 3.33 -7.88
N GLU A 60 -3.47 2.15 -8.16
CA GLU A 60 -3.78 0.92 -7.43
C GLU A 60 -2.81 0.70 -6.26
N GLN A 61 -3.32 0.26 -5.12
CA GLN A 61 -2.53 -0.02 -3.92
C GLN A 61 -2.87 -1.37 -3.34
N THR A 62 -1.84 -2.06 -2.87
CA THR A 62 -2.03 -3.28 -2.07
C THR A 62 -2.01 -2.93 -0.58
N LEU A 63 -3.14 -3.10 0.09
CA LEU A 63 -3.25 -2.98 1.53
C LEU A 63 -3.05 -4.34 2.18
N TYR A 64 -2.09 -4.41 3.10
CA TYR A 64 -1.83 -5.58 3.94
C TYR A 64 -2.37 -5.31 5.33
N THR A 65 -3.19 -6.22 5.84
CA THR A 65 -3.69 -6.17 7.22
C THR A 65 -3.43 -7.51 7.89
N GLU A 66 -2.58 -7.53 8.91
CA GLU A 66 -2.38 -8.71 9.73
C GLU A 66 -3.54 -8.84 10.73
N HIS A 67 -4.19 -10.01 10.74
CA HIS A 67 -5.23 -10.32 11.71
C HIS A 67 -4.72 -11.43 12.64
N LYS A 68 -4.66 -11.10 13.93
CA LYS A 68 -4.30 -12.03 15.00
C LYS A 68 -5.22 -11.80 16.20
N GLY A 69 -5.84 -12.86 16.70
CA GLY A 69 -6.79 -12.73 17.80
C GLY A 69 -7.26 -14.08 18.34
N ARG A 70 -7.94 -14.03 19.49
CA ARG A 70 -8.62 -15.18 20.11
C ARG A 70 -9.82 -14.70 20.91
N GLY A 71 -10.91 -15.45 20.90
CA GLY A 71 -12.10 -15.11 21.67
C GLY A 71 -13.07 -16.28 21.83
N PHE A 72 -14.03 -16.12 22.72
CA PHE A 72 -15.15 -17.06 22.90
C PHE A 72 -16.41 -16.61 22.14
N ASP A 73 -16.49 -15.32 21.81
CA ASP A 73 -17.62 -14.69 21.13
C ASP A 73 -17.28 -14.52 19.65
N TYR A 74 -18.02 -15.25 18.80
CA TYR A 74 -17.80 -15.28 17.36
C TYR A 74 -18.23 -13.97 16.69
N GLU A 75 -19.35 -13.39 17.11
CA GLU A 75 -19.89 -12.15 16.51
C GLU A 75 -18.94 -10.97 16.74
N LYS A 76 -18.35 -10.88 17.94
CA LYS A 76 -17.32 -9.86 18.22
C LYS A 76 -16.09 -10.01 17.33
N LEU A 77 -15.68 -11.25 17.03
CA LEU A 77 -14.55 -11.47 16.13
C LEU A 77 -14.90 -11.14 14.68
N LEU A 78 -16.14 -11.41 14.23
CA LEU A 78 -16.61 -11.02 12.90
C LEU A 78 -16.62 -9.51 12.68
N CYS A 79 -16.87 -8.71 13.73
CA CYS A 79 -16.81 -7.25 13.61
C CYS A 79 -15.39 -6.72 13.33
N LEU A 80 -14.34 -7.50 13.61
CA LEU A 80 -12.94 -7.06 13.57
C LEU A 80 -12.11 -7.80 12.53
N HIS A 81 -12.54 -8.99 12.10
CA HIS A 81 -11.75 -9.88 11.25
C HIS A 81 -12.61 -10.51 10.15
N PRO A 82 -12.03 -10.74 8.95
CA PRO A 82 -12.66 -11.52 7.90
C PRO A 82 -13.01 -12.93 8.39
N ILE A 83 -14.19 -13.42 8.00
CA ILE A 83 -14.70 -14.73 8.39
C ILE A 83 -13.74 -15.86 8.01
N GLU A 84 -13.05 -15.73 6.88
CA GLU A 84 -12.10 -16.70 6.33
C GLU A 84 -10.89 -16.93 7.26
N LEU A 85 -10.58 -15.94 8.12
CA LEU A 85 -9.46 -16.00 9.05
C LEU A 85 -9.85 -16.53 10.43
N ILE A 86 -11.15 -16.66 10.73
CA ILE A 86 -11.66 -17.11 12.03
C ILE A 86 -11.80 -18.63 12.03
N LYS A 87 -11.03 -19.31 12.87
CA LYS A 87 -11.03 -20.78 13.02
C LYS A 87 -11.60 -21.18 14.36
N ARG A 88 -12.71 -21.92 14.35
CA ARG A 88 -13.28 -22.56 15.53
C ARG A 88 -12.36 -23.67 16.05
N LYS A 89 -12.22 -23.74 17.36
CA LYS A 89 -11.52 -24.79 18.11
C LYS A 89 -12.42 -25.26 19.23
N SER A 90 -12.31 -26.54 19.59
CA SER A 90 -13.03 -27.10 20.74
C SER A 90 -12.19 -28.14 21.44
N PHE A 91 -12.25 -28.15 22.77
CA PHE A 91 -11.61 -29.16 23.60
C PHE A 91 -12.40 -29.32 24.90
N PHE A 92 -12.73 -30.56 25.26
CA PHE A 92 -13.55 -30.90 26.44
C PHE A 92 -14.82 -30.02 26.61
N GLY A 93 -15.56 -29.78 25.53
CA GLY A 93 -16.80 -29.00 25.54
C GLY A 93 -16.62 -27.47 25.55
N ILE A 94 -15.41 -26.97 25.76
CA ILE A 94 -15.11 -25.54 25.65
C ILE A 94 -14.84 -25.21 24.19
N VAL A 95 -15.58 -24.25 23.63
CA VAL A 95 -15.41 -23.74 22.27
C VAL A 95 -14.72 -22.39 22.33
N TRP A 96 -13.72 -22.17 21.50
CA TRP A 96 -13.13 -20.85 21.29
C TRP A 96 -12.75 -20.68 19.82
N TYR A 97 -12.44 -19.45 19.44
CA TYR A 97 -12.10 -19.08 18.09
C TYR A 97 -10.73 -18.44 18.08
N ASN A 98 -9.91 -18.81 17.10
CA ASN A 98 -8.61 -18.21 16.85
C ASN A 98 -8.67 -17.48 15.50
N VAL A 99 -8.03 -16.32 15.42
CA VAL A 99 -7.85 -15.57 14.18
C VAL A 99 -6.37 -15.53 13.86
N SER A 100 -6.01 -15.93 12.64
CA SER A 100 -4.64 -15.83 12.16
C SER A 100 -4.61 -15.80 10.64
N GLY A 101 -4.02 -14.74 10.10
CA GLY A 101 -3.73 -14.61 8.68
C GLY A 101 -3.42 -13.17 8.30
N ILE A 102 -3.07 -12.97 7.03
CA ILE A 102 -2.86 -11.66 6.44
C ILE A 102 -3.91 -11.49 5.36
N LEU A 103 -4.67 -10.40 5.42
CA LEU A 103 -5.60 -10.01 4.38
C LEU A 103 -4.89 -9.03 3.44
N ASN A 104 -4.83 -9.37 2.16
CA ASN A 104 -4.34 -8.50 1.10
C ASN A 104 -5.55 -7.97 0.33
N ARG A 105 -5.62 -6.67 0.11
CA ARG A 105 -6.66 -6.03 -0.70
C ARG A 105 -6.03 -5.10 -1.71
N GLU A 106 -6.38 -5.28 -2.97
CA GLU A 106 -6.10 -4.27 -3.99
C GLU A 106 -7.21 -3.23 -3.96
N VAL A 107 -6.84 -1.97 -3.86
CA VAL A 107 -7.77 -0.83 -3.84
C VAL A 107 -7.30 0.23 -4.82
N ARG A 108 -8.25 0.93 -5.43
CA ARG A 108 -7.94 2.15 -6.19
C ARG A 108 -8.03 3.34 -5.26
N SER A 109 -6.91 4.02 -5.10
CA SER A 109 -6.77 5.12 -4.14
C SER A 109 -6.51 6.43 -4.86
N VAL A 110 -6.92 7.52 -4.21
CA VAL A 110 -6.56 8.88 -4.56
C VAL A 110 -5.82 9.49 -3.38
N TYR A 111 -4.64 10.01 -3.64
CA TYR A 111 -3.83 10.73 -2.68
C TYR A 111 -3.66 12.19 -3.13
N LEU A 112 -3.76 13.12 -2.18
CA LEU A 112 -3.71 14.56 -2.41
C LEU A 112 -2.63 15.18 -1.53
N CYS A 113 -1.75 15.99 -2.11
CA CYS A 113 -0.78 16.76 -1.35
C CYS A 113 -0.47 18.12 -1.97
N LEU A 114 0.16 19.01 -1.20
CA LEU A 114 0.57 20.33 -1.66
C LEU A 114 1.86 20.26 -2.50
N HIS A 115 1.89 20.94 -3.64
CA HIS A 115 2.95 20.85 -4.65
C HIS A 115 4.34 21.17 -4.13
N LYS A 116 4.44 22.21 -3.28
CA LYS A 116 5.72 22.74 -2.79
C LYS A 116 6.25 21.98 -1.56
N GLU A 117 5.46 21.11 -0.96
CA GLU A 117 5.88 20.32 0.19
C GLU A 117 6.68 19.09 -0.23
N TYR A 118 6.40 18.53 -1.41
CA TYR A 118 6.98 17.25 -1.83
C TYR A 118 8.03 17.42 -2.90
N ARG A 119 9.16 16.73 -2.72
CA ARG A 119 10.18 16.57 -3.76
C ARG A 119 9.86 15.35 -4.60
N ILE A 120 9.85 15.50 -5.93
CA ILE A 120 9.64 14.38 -6.85
C ILE A 120 10.99 13.88 -7.35
N HIS A 121 11.28 12.61 -7.10
CA HIS A 121 12.46 11.91 -7.62
C HIS A 121 12.02 10.90 -8.69
N VAL A 122 12.35 11.19 -9.94
CA VAL A 122 12.05 10.30 -11.08
C VAL A 122 13.26 9.45 -11.42
N ARG A 123 13.12 8.13 -11.36
CA ARG A 123 14.13 7.18 -11.85
C ARG A 123 13.79 6.84 -13.30
N SER A 124 14.64 7.25 -14.23
CA SER A 124 14.42 7.09 -15.67
C SER A 124 14.70 5.67 -16.20
N GLY A 125 15.55 4.90 -15.53
CA GLY A 125 15.88 3.53 -15.94
C GLY A 125 16.99 2.91 -15.11
N ILE A 126 17.17 1.60 -15.25
CA ILE A 126 18.28 0.85 -14.64
C ILE A 126 19.47 0.86 -15.58
N ILE A 127 20.60 1.40 -15.13
CA ILE A 127 21.85 1.44 -15.92
C ILE A 127 22.58 0.09 -15.88
N SER A 128 22.64 -0.56 -14.71
CA SER A 128 23.25 -1.88 -14.55
C SER A 128 22.74 -2.57 -13.27
N LYS A 129 22.82 -3.91 -13.23
CA LYS A 129 22.45 -4.73 -12.07
C LYS A 129 23.45 -5.87 -11.90
N THR A 130 23.97 -6.04 -10.69
CA THR A 130 24.82 -7.18 -10.31
C THR A 130 24.21 -7.88 -9.10
N ILE A 131 24.19 -9.21 -9.10
CA ILE A 131 23.72 -10.03 -7.98
C ILE A 131 24.93 -10.82 -7.47
N LYS A 132 25.18 -10.77 -6.16
CA LYS A 132 26.19 -11.59 -5.49
C LYS A 132 25.47 -12.54 -4.53
N GLU A 133 25.66 -13.83 -4.73
CA GLU A 133 25.18 -14.86 -3.81
C GLU A 133 26.11 -14.92 -2.58
N ARG A 134 25.54 -15.23 -1.42
CA ARG A 134 26.26 -15.41 -0.15
C ARG A 134 26.30 -16.87 0.24
#